data_AF-A0A484ZQ20-F1
#
_entry.id   AF-A0A484ZQ20-F1
#
_cell.length_a   1.000
_cell.length_b   1.000
_cell.length_c   1.000
_cell.angle_alpha   90.00
_cell.angle_beta   90.00
_cell.angle_gamma   90.00
#
_symmetry.space_group_name_H-M   'P 1'
#
loop_
_entity.id
_entity.type
_entity.pdbx_description
1 polymer ?
#
loop_
_entity_poly.entity_id
_entity_poly.type
_entity_poly.pdbx_seq_one_letter_code
_entity_poly.pdbx_strand_id
1 'polypeptide(L)'
;MWRYGSDILLGRRGFKFLASIYSVTRRAVLDGEVLFNILSAILKFFPSVNDAKNLKVDLVEGGQYSLLPSVDYLDLIEFYIKNPISTKLPILPEKAFEYIQDNWIDKSKEIIFLSELAFVNNNEIGDDLLRSFIKLINSSDFLYIKNNNSNLMDKILTIEPYFLKVSDLGNMESNDILMLLKYLPDNDEVLVNAIISTLLSIDDFSIVIEIYNRFPVITLRKVIAEVEAFNLGGGYKLANSWLDILAETSTVKMMSEFICTSKSTSALSLYASVIKYDLSSEVTVWSTGLGDAIDNLRGNKRKPFLIFILTLALRNRNSDCERLFEFAFEEVYQYLKYSQLTWEQKDNLLYYVPALSGIFEWDSCLRLCNGIVRIYIENGLKSDSFKRLTKEKCLFSKLLNIAGGTEIGRSYINSIND
;
A
#
# COMPACT_ATOMS: atom_id res chain seq x y z
N MET A 1 2.49 22.73 -59.31
CA MET A 1 1.51 23.83 -59.44
C MET A 1 0.16 23.37 -59.99
N TRP A 2 0.09 22.63 -61.10
CA TRP A 2 -1.20 22.10 -61.62
C TRP A 2 -1.97 21.22 -60.62
N ARG A 3 -1.28 20.33 -59.88
CA ARG A 3 -1.87 19.49 -58.81
C ARG A 3 -2.59 20.27 -57.70
N TYR A 4 -1.99 21.37 -57.25
CA TYR A 4 -2.53 22.20 -56.16
C TYR A 4 -3.46 23.31 -56.66
N GLY A 5 -3.51 23.55 -57.96
CA GLY A 5 -4.37 24.57 -58.57
C GLY A 5 -5.76 24.05 -58.90
N SER A 6 -5.98 22.74 -58.91
CA SER A 6 -7.24 22.11 -59.33
C SER A 6 -8.41 22.38 -58.37
N ASP A 7 -8.11 22.63 -57.11
CA ASP A 7 -9.03 22.74 -55.99
C ASP A 7 -8.95 24.13 -55.31
N ILE A 8 -8.43 25.12 -56.04
CA ILE A 8 -8.37 26.51 -55.58
C ILE A 8 -9.54 27.30 -56.13
N LEU A 9 -10.31 27.91 -55.22
CA LEU A 9 -11.48 28.70 -55.58
C LEU A 9 -11.14 30.17 -55.96
N LEU A 10 -9.93 30.64 -55.63
CA LEU A 10 -9.51 32.05 -55.75
C LEU A 10 -8.84 32.44 -57.10
N GLY A 11 -8.87 31.56 -58.11
CA GLY A 11 -8.36 31.83 -59.46
C GLY A 11 -6.90 32.32 -59.51
N ARG A 12 -6.63 33.39 -60.28
CA ARG A 12 -5.25 33.91 -60.51
C ARG A 12 -4.51 34.33 -59.24
N ARG A 13 -5.23 34.83 -58.22
CA ARG A 13 -4.62 35.23 -56.94
C ARG A 13 -4.10 34.02 -56.17
N GLY A 14 -4.88 32.94 -56.14
CA GLY A 14 -4.44 31.68 -55.54
C GLY A 14 -3.24 31.07 -56.24
N PHE A 15 -3.18 31.15 -57.57
CA PHE A 15 -2.01 30.69 -58.32
C PHE A 15 -0.74 31.49 -57.99
N LYS A 16 -0.82 32.83 -57.87
CA LYS A 16 0.32 33.66 -57.48
C LYS A 16 0.83 33.29 -56.08
N PHE A 17 -0.09 33.04 -55.14
CA PHE A 17 0.26 32.62 -53.79
C PHE A 17 0.91 31.22 -53.77
N LEU A 18 0.35 30.25 -54.50
CA LEU A 18 0.97 28.93 -54.66
C LEU A 18 2.39 29.02 -55.22
N ALA A 19 2.61 29.86 -56.23
CA ALA A 19 3.94 30.05 -56.81
C ALA A 19 4.94 30.60 -55.78
N SER A 20 4.51 31.52 -54.91
CA SER A 20 5.36 32.00 -53.81
C SER A 20 5.69 30.89 -52.80
N ILE A 21 4.71 30.10 -52.36
CA ILE A 21 4.94 28.97 -51.44
C ILE A 21 5.88 27.94 -52.08
N TYR A 22 5.65 27.61 -53.35
CA TYR A 22 6.50 26.67 -54.08
C TYR A 22 7.95 27.15 -54.20
N SER A 23 8.17 28.45 -54.41
CA SER A 23 9.53 29.00 -54.47
C SER A 23 10.23 28.97 -53.11
N VAL A 24 9.51 29.14 -52.00
CA VAL A 24 10.09 29.07 -50.64
C VAL A 24 10.45 27.63 -50.29
N THR A 25 9.53 26.70 -50.52
CA THR A 25 9.72 25.26 -50.22
C THR A 25 10.79 24.57 -51.06
N ARG A 26 11.27 25.19 -52.14
CA ARG A 26 12.41 24.68 -52.92
C ARG A 26 13.78 25.16 -52.44
N ARG A 27 13.81 26.17 -51.57
CA ARG A 27 15.06 26.78 -51.07
C ARG A 27 15.36 26.43 -49.63
N ALA A 28 14.36 25.99 -48.88
CA ALA A 28 14.47 25.69 -47.46
C ALA A 28 13.92 24.30 -47.15
N VAL A 29 14.45 23.68 -46.10
CA VAL A 29 13.82 22.55 -45.42
C VAL A 29 12.55 23.07 -44.75
N LEU A 30 11.49 22.25 -44.72
CA LEU A 30 10.24 22.60 -44.06
C LEU A 30 10.30 22.19 -42.59
N ASP A 31 11.03 22.97 -41.80
CA ASP A 31 11.19 22.80 -40.36
C ASP A 31 10.89 24.11 -39.60
N GLY A 32 10.67 23.97 -38.29
CA GLY A 32 10.48 25.03 -37.30
C GLY A 32 9.71 26.25 -37.80
N GLU A 33 10.37 27.41 -37.78
CA GLU A 33 9.76 28.70 -38.11
C GLU A 33 9.34 28.80 -39.59
N VAL A 34 10.06 28.14 -40.50
CA VAL A 34 9.74 28.16 -41.94
C VAL A 34 8.42 27.42 -42.19
N LEU A 35 8.30 26.21 -41.62
CA LEU A 35 7.05 25.45 -41.69
C LEU A 35 5.90 26.22 -41.06
N PHE A 36 6.10 26.77 -39.86
CA PHE A 36 5.09 27.53 -39.13
C PHE A 36 4.56 28.71 -39.95
N ASN A 37 5.45 29.49 -40.55
CA ASN A 37 5.11 30.65 -41.36
C ASN A 37 4.34 30.26 -42.63
N ILE A 38 4.73 29.15 -43.27
CA ILE A 38 4.05 28.62 -44.46
C ILE A 38 2.66 28.13 -44.12
N LEU A 39 2.49 27.31 -43.08
CA LEU A 39 1.19 26.81 -42.65
C LEU A 39 0.26 27.96 -42.25
N SER A 40 0.77 28.94 -41.50
CA SER A 40 0.02 30.15 -41.13
C SER A 40 -0.43 30.95 -42.35
N ALA A 41 0.47 31.16 -43.33
CA ALA A 41 0.14 31.87 -44.56
C ALA A 41 -0.91 31.13 -45.38
N ILE A 42 -0.80 29.79 -45.49
CA ILE A 42 -1.75 28.94 -46.20
C ILE A 42 -3.13 29.00 -45.54
N LEU A 43 -3.21 28.88 -44.22
CA LEU A 43 -4.49 28.89 -43.51
C LEU A 43 -5.16 30.27 -43.51
N LYS A 44 -4.36 31.35 -43.56
CA LYS A 44 -4.87 32.72 -43.72
C LYS A 44 -5.39 32.96 -45.13
N PHE A 45 -4.72 32.42 -46.15
CA PHE A 45 -5.09 32.62 -47.56
C PHE A 45 -6.22 31.68 -48.02
N PHE A 46 -6.25 30.45 -47.51
CA PHE A 46 -7.24 29.40 -47.80
C PHE A 46 -7.96 28.97 -46.51
N PRO A 47 -8.93 29.76 -46.01
CA PRO A 47 -9.53 29.57 -44.69
C PRO A 47 -10.53 28.41 -44.61
N SER A 48 -10.98 27.85 -45.73
CA SER A 48 -11.91 26.71 -45.78
C SER A 48 -11.14 25.40 -45.84
N VAL A 49 -11.62 24.36 -45.15
CA VAL A 49 -11.05 22.99 -45.20
C VAL A 49 -10.98 22.46 -46.63
N ASN A 50 -11.96 22.80 -47.47
CA ASN A 50 -12.06 22.32 -48.85
C ASN A 50 -11.25 23.15 -49.87
N ASP A 51 -10.75 24.33 -49.48
CA ASP A 51 -9.96 25.19 -50.38
C ASP A 51 -8.47 24.85 -50.26
N ALA A 52 -7.82 24.62 -51.41
CA ALA A 52 -6.46 24.09 -51.50
C ALA A 52 -6.26 22.79 -50.69
N LYS A 53 -7.29 21.93 -50.65
CA LYS A 53 -7.31 20.64 -49.93
C LYS A 53 -6.09 19.78 -50.25
N ASN A 54 -5.74 19.61 -51.53
CA ASN A 54 -4.61 18.79 -51.97
C ASN A 54 -3.27 19.33 -51.44
N LEU A 55 -3.12 20.66 -51.36
CA LEU A 55 -1.93 21.27 -50.78
C LEU A 55 -1.83 20.99 -49.28
N LYS A 56 -2.96 21.14 -48.56
CA LYS A 56 -3.01 20.91 -47.11
C LYS A 56 -2.77 19.43 -46.77
N VAL A 57 -3.34 18.51 -47.54
CA VAL A 57 -3.10 17.06 -47.39
C VAL A 57 -1.64 16.72 -47.64
N ASP A 58 -1.05 17.19 -48.75
CA ASP A 58 0.35 16.90 -49.06
C ASP A 58 1.34 17.51 -48.03
N LEU A 59 0.98 18.58 -47.33
CA LEU A 59 1.77 19.17 -46.24
C LEU A 59 1.70 18.36 -44.94
N VAL A 60 0.57 17.69 -44.69
CA VAL A 60 0.30 17.00 -43.42
C VAL A 60 0.65 15.52 -43.51
N GLU A 61 0.21 14.85 -44.57
CA GLU A 61 0.41 13.41 -44.75
C GLU A 61 1.73 13.08 -45.46
N GLY A 62 2.18 13.98 -46.33
CA GLY A 62 3.21 13.66 -47.32
C GLY A 62 2.74 12.58 -48.30
N GLY A 63 3.57 12.25 -49.29
CA GLY A 63 3.24 11.17 -50.21
C GLY A 63 4.14 11.11 -51.43
N GLN A 64 4.09 9.97 -52.14
CA GLN A 64 4.90 9.70 -53.33
C GLN A 64 4.70 10.75 -54.44
N TYR A 65 3.56 11.43 -54.44
CA TYR A 65 3.21 12.46 -55.42
C TYR A 65 3.21 13.87 -54.84
N SER A 66 3.67 14.05 -53.59
CA SER A 66 3.86 15.38 -53.01
C SER A 66 4.97 16.11 -53.75
N LEU A 67 4.70 17.38 -54.09
CA LEU A 67 5.68 18.25 -54.73
C LEU A 67 6.43 19.13 -53.71
N LEU A 68 6.11 18.96 -52.44
CA LEU A 68 6.70 19.65 -51.30
C LEU A 68 7.76 18.73 -50.66
N PRO A 69 8.81 19.29 -50.04
CA PRO A 69 9.75 18.48 -49.28
C PRO A 69 9.05 17.84 -48.06
N SER A 70 9.66 16.79 -47.51
CA SER A 70 9.19 16.17 -46.27
C SER A 70 9.19 17.18 -45.12
N VAL A 71 8.21 17.08 -44.26
CA VAL A 71 8.02 17.93 -43.09
C VAL A 71 8.42 17.14 -41.85
N ASP A 72 9.06 17.78 -40.87
CA ASP A 72 9.27 17.15 -39.56
C ASP A 72 7.93 17.04 -38.83
N TYR A 73 7.54 15.81 -38.47
CA TYR A 73 6.26 15.58 -37.80
C TYR A 73 6.18 16.23 -36.42
N LEU A 74 7.30 16.46 -35.72
CA LEU A 74 7.29 17.16 -34.43
C LEU A 74 6.94 18.64 -34.59
N ASP A 75 7.52 19.32 -35.59
CA ASP A 75 7.17 20.71 -35.90
C ASP A 75 5.71 20.83 -36.36
N LEU A 76 5.24 19.83 -37.11
CA LEU A 76 3.84 19.76 -37.52
C LEU A 76 2.93 19.64 -36.28
N ILE A 77 3.21 18.69 -35.39
CA ILE A 77 2.48 18.50 -34.14
C ILE A 77 2.49 19.80 -33.30
N GLU A 78 3.65 20.43 -33.16
CA GLU A 78 3.79 21.71 -32.47
C GLU A 78 2.86 22.78 -33.07
N PHE A 79 2.79 22.87 -34.41
CA PHE A 79 1.91 23.79 -35.10
C PHE A 79 0.44 23.55 -34.75
N TYR A 80 0.00 22.29 -34.76
CA TYR A 80 -1.37 21.92 -34.42
C TYR A 80 -1.72 22.28 -32.98
N ILE A 81 -0.76 22.11 -32.06
CA ILE A 81 -0.94 22.44 -30.65
C ILE A 81 -1.03 23.96 -30.42
N LYS A 82 -0.13 24.74 -31.05
CA LYS A 82 -0.02 26.19 -30.81
C LYS A 82 -1.12 27.01 -31.48
N ASN A 83 -1.71 26.52 -32.57
CA ASN A 83 -2.61 27.31 -33.40
C ASN A 83 -4.04 26.75 -33.42
N PRO A 84 -5.05 27.45 -32.87
CA PRO A 84 -6.46 27.03 -32.94
C PRO A 84 -7.00 26.92 -34.38
N ILE A 85 -6.35 27.61 -35.32
CA ILE A 85 -6.70 27.64 -36.74
C ILE A 85 -6.33 26.30 -37.43
N SER A 86 -5.58 25.42 -36.76
CA SER A 86 -5.20 24.09 -37.23
C SER A 86 -6.39 23.20 -37.55
N THR A 87 -7.57 23.45 -36.96
CA THR A 87 -8.86 22.81 -37.29
C THR A 87 -9.24 22.91 -38.78
N LYS A 88 -8.60 23.80 -39.54
CA LYS A 88 -8.79 23.95 -41.00
C LYS A 88 -7.85 23.09 -41.85
N LEU A 89 -6.91 22.41 -41.20
CA LEU A 89 -6.06 21.38 -41.81
C LEU A 89 -6.72 20.00 -41.70
N PRO A 90 -6.27 19.02 -42.49
CA PRO A 90 -6.59 17.60 -42.29
C PRO A 90 -6.27 17.12 -40.87
N ILE A 91 -6.79 15.98 -40.47
CA ILE A 91 -6.40 15.35 -39.20
C ILE A 91 -4.96 14.86 -39.33
N LEU A 92 -4.18 14.91 -38.24
CA LEU A 92 -2.83 14.35 -38.23
C LEU A 92 -2.86 12.84 -38.56
N PRO A 93 -2.00 12.36 -39.47
CA PRO A 93 -1.95 10.95 -39.81
C PRO A 93 -1.37 10.12 -38.67
N GLU A 94 -1.72 8.84 -38.59
CA GLU A 94 -1.14 7.89 -37.62
C GLU A 94 0.39 7.87 -37.66
N LYS A 95 0.97 8.02 -38.86
CA LYS A 95 2.43 8.12 -39.08
C LYS A 95 3.12 9.23 -38.28
N ALA A 96 2.42 10.32 -37.97
CA ALA A 96 2.97 11.39 -37.15
C ALA A 96 3.19 10.91 -35.70
N PHE A 97 2.31 10.04 -35.19
CA PHE A 97 2.43 9.42 -33.88
C PHE A 97 3.40 8.23 -33.90
N GLU A 98 3.48 7.47 -34.99
CA GLU A 98 4.53 6.45 -35.19
C GLU A 98 5.92 7.10 -35.16
N TYR A 99 6.09 8.27 -35.77
CA TYR A 99 7.34 9.03 -35.74
C TYR A 99 7.80 9.38 -34.32
N ILE A 100 6.88 9.63 -33.39
CA ILE A 100 7.21 9.85 -31.97
C ILE A 100 7.83 8.58 -31.37
N GLN A 101 7.27 7.41 -31.69
CA GLN A 101 7.78 6.12 -31.19
C GLN A 101 9.18 5.85 -31.74
N ASP A 102 9.37 6.04 -33.04
CA ASP A 102 10.63 5.77 -33.73
C ASP A 102 11.76 6.71 -33.26
N ASN A 103 11.43 7.94 -32.85
CA ASN A 103 12.41 8.96 -32.48
C ASN A 103 12.48 9.24 -30.97
N TRP A 104 11.84 8.42 -30.12
CA TRP A 104 11.81 8.64 -28.67
C TRP A 104 13.22 8.75 -28.06
N ILE A 105 14.13 7.84 -28.44
CA ILE A 105 15.48 7.76 -27.89
C ILE A 105 16.25 9.06 -28.11
N ASP A 106 16.14 9.63 -29.31
CA ASP A 106 16.92 10.80 -29.72
C ASP A 106 16.23 12.13 -29.42
N LYS A 107 14.88 12.15 -29.39
CA LYS A 107 14.07 13.38 -29.27
C LYS A 107 13.15 13.42 -28.05
N SER A 108 13.39 12.59 -27.02
CA SER A 108 12.54 12.49 -25.81
C SER A 108 12.21 13.84 -25.16
N LYS A 109 13.18 14.74 -25.01
CA LYS A 109 12.96 16.07 -24.42
C LYS A 109 11.97 16.93 -25.20
N GLU A 110 12.07 16.90 -26.53
CA GLU A 110 11.19 17.65 -27.42
C GLU A 110 9.76 17.08 -27.37
N ILE A 111 9.64 15.74 -27.38
CA ILE A 111 8.36 15.03 -27.27
C ILE A 111 7.67 15.32 -25.92
N ILE A 112 8.44 15.34 -24.81
CA ILE A 112 7.91 15.70 -23.48
C ILE A 112 7.39 17.14 -23.50
N PHE A 113 8.17 18.08 -24.04
CA PHE A 113 7.78 19.49 -24.15
C PHE A 113 6.49 19.66 -24.97
N LEU A 114 6.38 18.97 -26.11
CA LEU A 114 5.16 19.02 -26.94
C LEU A 114 3.94 18.42 -26.21
N SER A 115 4.14 17.37 -25.43
CA SER A 115 3.08 16.76 -24.63
C SER A 115 2.58 17.71 -23.54
N GLU A 116 3.48 18.41 -22.86
CA GLU A 116 3.12 19.44 -21.88
C GLU A 116 2.39 20.62 -22.55
N LEU A 117 2.92 21.10 -23.68
CA LEU A 117 2.32 22.19 -24.44
C LEU A 117 0.89 21.83 -24.92
N ALA A 118 0.71 20.60 -25.41
CA ALA A 118 -0.59 20.09 -25.85
C ALA A 118 -1.61 20.09 -24.71
N PHE A 119 -1.14 19.76 -23.51
CA PHE A 119 -1.97 19.75 -22.32
C PHE A 119 -2.35 21.15 -21.86
N VAL A 120 -1.40 22.08 -21.77
CA VAL A 120 -1.66 23.48 -21.36
C VAL A 120 -2.70 24.14 -22.27
N ASN A 121 -2.67 23.81 -23.57
CA ASN A 121 -3.61 24.37 -24.55
C ASN A 121 -4.95 23.63 -24.64
N ASN A 122 -5.17 22.58 -23.84
CA ASN A 122 -6.38 21.75 -23.84
C ASN A 122 -6.83 21.29 -25.23
N ASN A 123 -5.86 20.83 -26.04
CA ASN A 123 -6.10 20.41 -27.43
C ASN A 123 -6.49 18.92 -27.50
N GLU A 124 -7.43 18.55 -28.37
CA GLU A 124 -7.84 17.15 -28.59
C GLU A 124 -6.66 16.24 -28.99
N ILE A 125 -5.68 16.80 -29.70
CA ILE A 125 -4.45 16.10 -30.10
C ILE A 125 -3.59 15.73 -28.88
N GLY A 126 -3.73 16.47 -27.78
CA GLY A 126 -2.97 16.22 -26.55
C GLY A 126 -3.27 14.86 -25.94
N ASP A 127 -4.50 14.37 -26.01
CA ASP A 127 -4.85 13.06 -25.44
C ASP A 127 -4.30 11.90 -26.31
N ASP A 128 -4.27 12.06 -27.64
CA ASP A 128 -3.66 11.07 -28.56
C ASP A 128 -2.13 11.03 -28.44
N LEU A 129 -1.51 12.21 -28.28
CA LEU A 129 -0.08 12.32 -27.94
C LEU A 129 0.22 11.64 -26.61
N LEU A 130 -0.56 11.93 -25.57
CA LEU A 130 -0.37 11.38 -24.24
C LEU A 130 -0.50 9.84 -24.23
N ARG A 131 -1.48 9.28 -24.95
CA ARG A 131 -1.62 7.82 -25.09
C ARG A 131 -0.46 7.18 -25.82
N SER A 132 0.07 7.85 -26.85
CA SER A 132 1.24 7.37 -27.59
C SER A 132 2.49 7.43 -26.72
N PHE A 133 2.64 8.53 -25.98
CA PHE A 133 3.72 8.80 -25.06
C PHE A 133 3.76 7.82 -23.87
N ILE A 134 2.62 7.55 -23.22
CA ILE A 134 2.50 6.61 -22.09
C ILE A 134 3.04 5.21 -22.44
N LYS A 135 2.88 4.77 -23.68
CA LYS A 135 3.39 3.46 -24.13
C LYS A 135 4.92 3.38 -24.24
N LEU A 136 5.60 4.52 -24.28
CA LEU A 136 7.04 4.62 -24.51
C LEU A 136 7.85 4.88 -23.24
N ILE A 137 7.22 5.51 -22.23
CA ILE A 137 7.86 5.89 -20.97
C ILE A 137 8.21 4.64 -20.16
N ASN A 138 9.44 4.59 -19.65
CA ASN A 138 9.84 3.64 -18.61
C ASN A 138 9.89 4.31 -17.22
N SER A 139 10.17 3.53 -16.17
CA SER A 139 10.23 4.05 -14.80
C SER A 139 11.29 5.15 -14.58
N SER A 140 12.42 5.13 -15.31
CA SER A 140 13.43 6.20 -15.21
C SER A 140 12.98 7.50 -15.86
N ASP A 141 12.29 7.41 -17.00
CA ASP A 141 11.72 8.57 -17.70
C ASP A 141 10.63 9.23 -16.84
N PHE A 142 9.85 8.43 -16.10
CA PHE A 142 8.84 8.94 -15.18
C PHE A 142 9.41 9.87 -14.09
N LEU A 143 10.57 9.52 -13.51
CA LEU A 143 11.24 10.39 -12.52
C LEU A 143 11.74 11.70 -13.13
N TYR A 144 12.26 11.65 -14.36
CA TYR A 144 12.65 12.86 -15.09
C TYR A 144 11.43 13.76 -15.34
N ILE A 145 10.29 13.19 -15.74
CA ILE A 145 9.05 13.92 -15.96
C ILE A 145 8.57 14.56 -14.67
N LYS A 146 8.53 13.82 -13.56
CA LYS A 146 8.13 14.34 -12.23
C LYS A 146 8.92 15.60 -11.86
N ASN A 147 10.25 15.58 -12.03
CA ASN A 147 11.11 16.68 -11.59
C ASN A 147 11.01 17.93 -12.46
N ASN A 148 10.53 17.81 -13.70
CA ASN A 148 10.55 18.90 -14.67
C ASN A 148 9.15 19.37 -15.12
N ASN A 149 8.09 18.55 -14.98
CA ASN A 149 6.77 18.79 -15.58
C ASN A 149 5.62 18.28 -14.67
N SER A 150 5.26 19.02 -13.62
CA SER A 150 4.24 18.59 -12.65
C SER A 150 2.86 18.37 -13.29
N ASN A 151 2.47 19.22 -14.23
CA ASN A 151 1.17 19.15 -14.90
C ASN A 151 1.01 17.89 -15.75
N LEU A 152 2.08 17.43 -16.40
CA LEU A 152 2.07 16.23 -17.21
C LEU A 152 1.98 14.98 -16.32
N MET A 153 2.63 15.01 -15.16
CA MET A 153 2.64 13.91 -14.18
C MET A 153 1.23 13.57 -13.69
N ASP A 154 0.43 14.57 -13.33
CA ASP A 154 -0.95 14.39 -12.87
C ASP A 154 -1.80 13.62 -13.89
N LYS A 155 -1.66 13.96 -15.18
CA LYS A 155 -2.39 13.29 -16.26
C LYS A 155 -1.88 11.88 -16.53
N ILE A 156 -0.55 11.68 -16.54
CA ILE A 156 0.04 10.34 -16.69
C ILE A 156 -0.52 9.41 -15.62
N LEU A 157 -0.47 9.82 -14.35
CA LEU A 157 -0.93 8.99 -13.24
C LEU A 157 -2.43 8.78 -13.20
N THR A 158 -3.20 9.73 -13.73
CA THR A 158 -4.66 9.56 -13.88
C THR A 158 -4.99 8.48 -14.91
N ILE A 159 -4.20 8.35 -15.97
CA ILE A 159 -4.42 7.36 -17.04
C ILE A 159 -3.78 6.01 -16.71
N GLU A 160 -2.54 6.03 -16.21
CA GLU A 160 -1.74 4.84 -15.92
C GLU A 160 -1.12 4.94 -14.51
N PRO A 161 -1.89 4.61 -13.46
CA PRO A 161 -1.40 4.63 -12.08
C PRO A 161 -0.23 3.67 -11.82
N TYR A 162 0.01 2.67 -12.68
CA TYR A 162 1.10 1.70 -12.46
C TYR A 162 2.49 2.31 -12.54
N PHE A 163 2.64 3.51 -13.10
CA PHE A 163 3.89 4.26 -13.01
C PHE A 163 4.29 4.56 -11.56
N LEU A 164 3.37 4.51 -10.59
CA LEU A 164 3.69 4.65 -9.16
C LEU A 164 4.56 3.51 -8.64
N LYS A 165 4.65 2.35 -9.31
CA LYS A 165 5.53 1.23 -8.93
C LYS A 165 7.01 1.51 -9.19
N VAL A 166 7.44 2.77 -9.06
CA VAL A 166 8.85 3.13 -9.15
C VAL A 166 9.58 2.49 -7.97
N SER A 167 10.67 1.78 -8.25
CA SER A 167 11.52 1.16 -7.23
C SER A 167 12.04 2.17 -6.19
N ASP A 168 12.16 3.44 -6.59
CA ASP A 168 12.70 4.52 -5.76
C ASP A 168 11.65 5.28 -4.95
N LEU A 169 10.37 4.85 -4.95
CA LEU A 169 9.33 5.50 -4.15
C LEU A 169 9.71 5.57 -2.66
N GLY A 170 10.39 4.53 -2.15
CA GLY A 170 10.92 4.47 -0.78
C GLY A 170 11.97 5.53 -0.43
N ASN A 171 12.60 6.14 -1.43
CA ASN A 171 13.69 7.12 -1.28
C ASN A 171 13.22 8.57 -1.52
N MET A 172 11.94 8.78 -1.82
CA MET A 172 11.39 10.12 -2.08
C MET A 172 11.10 10.89 -0.79
N GLU A 173 11.04 12.22 -0.90
CA GLU A 173 10.59 13.06 0.22
C GLU A 173 9.11 12.80 0.53
N SER A 174 8.74 12.87 1.81
CA SER A 174 7.39 12.52 2.27
C SER A 174 6.27 13.32 1.59
N ASN A 175 6.50 14.61 1.33
CA ASN A 175 5.52 15.48 0.67
C ASN A 175 5.22 15.01 -0.75
N ASP A 176 6.24 14.55 -1.48
CA ASP A 176 6.07 14.02 -2.83
C ASP A 176 5.28 12.71 -2.79
N ILE A 177 5.61 11.81 -1.85
CA ILE A 177 4.88 10.55 -1.67
C ILE A 177 3.40 10.84 -1.40
N LEU A 178 3.09 11.72 -0.45
CA LEU A 178 1.72 12.12 -0.13
C LEU A 178 0.97 12.68 -1.34
N MET A 179 1.65 13.45 -2.19
CA MET A 179 1.05 13.98 -3.41
C MET A 179 0.75 12.86 -4.42
N LEU A 180 1.67 11.90 -4.58
CA LEU A 180 1.54 10.75 -5.49
C LEU A 180 0.48 9.74 -5.04
N LEU A 181 0.31 9.54 -3.73
CA LEU A 181 -0.69 8.60 -3.18
C LEU A 181 -2.14 8.95 -3.56
N LYS A 182 -2.42 10.21 -3.93
CA LYS A 182 -3.73 10.66 -4.40
C LYS A 182 -4.17 9.93 -5.66
N TYR A 183 -3.24 9.51 -6.51
CA TYR A 183 -3.53 8.83 -7.79
C TYR A 183 -3.70 7.32 -7.66
N LEU A 184 -3.54 6.75 -6.47
CA LEU A 184 -3.84 5.33 -6.28
C LEU A 184 -5.32 5.07 -6.58
N PRO A 185 -5.68 4.09 -7.42
CA PRO A 185 -7.06 3.74 -7.66
C PRO A 185 -7.64 2.96 -6.47
N ASP A 186 -8.90 3.22 -6.12
CA ASP A 186 -9.54 2.58 -4.96
C ASP A 186 -9.80 1.07 -5.16
N ASN A 187 -9.90 0.64 -6.42
CA ASN A 187 -10.32 -0.71 -6.80
C ASN A 187 -9.16 -1.64 -7.20
N ASP A 188 -7.90 -1.17 -7.19
CA ASP A 188 -6.73 -1.99 -7.57
C ASP A 188 -5.95 -2.43 -6.34
N GLU A 189 -6.40 -3.52 -5.71
CA GLU A 189 -5.71 -4.07 -4.55
C GLU A 189 -4.27 -4.52 -4.87
N VAL A 190 -3.98 -4.91 -6.12
CA VAL A 190 -2.65 -5.42 -6.51
C VAL A 190 -1.63 -4.29 -6.52
N LEU A 191 -1.99 -3.16 -7.13
CA LEU A 191 -1.16 -1.97 -7.13
C LEU A 191 -0.97 -1.44 -5.70
N VAL A 192 -2.06 -1.30 -4.93
CA VAL A 192 -1.98 -0.78 -3.56
C VAL A 192 -1.08 -1.66 -2.69
N ASN A 193 -1.21 -2.99 -2.77
CA ASN A 193 -0.33 -3.91 -2.04
C ASN A 193 1.15 -3.76 -2.41
N ALA A 194 1.44 -3.58 -3.70
CA ALA A 194 2.82 -3.38 -4.16
C ALA A 194 3.40 -2.09 -3.58
N ILE A 195 2.62 -1.00 -3.60
CA ILE A 195 3.03 0.31 -3.09
C ILE A 195 3.22 0.27 -1.57
N ILE A 196 2.28 -0.30 -0.81
CA ILE A 196 2.44 -0.46 0.64
C ILE A 196 3.73 -1.23 0.94
N SER A 197 4.00 -2.32 0.21
CA SER A 197 5.24 -3.10 0.39
C SER A 197 6.50 -2.23 0.29
N THR A 198 6.56 -1.33 -0.70
CA THR A 198 7.70 -0.41 -0.87
C THR A 198 7.80 0.65 0.22
N LEU A 199 6.69 1.00 0.87
CA LEU A 199 6.62 2.05 1.88
C LEU A 199 6.75 1.53 3.32
N LEU A 200 6.69 0.21 3.54
CA LEU A 200 6.79 -0.41 4.87
C LEU A 200 8.09 -0.08 5.63
N SER A 201 9.16 0.32 4.92
CA SER A 201 10.43 0.77 5.51
C SER A 201 10.46 2.25 5.88
N ILE A 202 9.49 3.06 5.42
CA ILE A 202 9.44 4.50 5.71
C ILE A 202 8.85 4.74 7.09
N ASP A 203 9.53 5.54 7.90
CA ASP A 203 9.07 5.95 9.23
C ASP A 203 8.43 7.35 9.21
N ASP A 204 7.33 7.49 8.47
CA ASP A 204 6.56 8.73 8.40
C ASP A 204 5.07 8.46 8.66
N PHE A 205 4.61 8.90 9.83
CA PHE A 205 3.25 8.72 10.29
C PHE A 205 2.19 9.34 9.35
N SER A 206 2.51 10.44 8.66
CA SER A 206 1.59 11.12 7.73
C SER A 206 1.29 10.26 6.50
N ILE A 207 2.30 9.55 6.00
CA ILE A 207 2.14 8.61 4.87
C ILE A 207 1.30 7.41 5.32
N VAL A 208 1.63 6.87 6.50
CA VAL A 208 0.93 5.71 7.05
C VAL A 208 -0.55 6.00 7.28
N ILE A 209 -0.88 7.14 7.90
CA ILE A 209 -2.28 7.51 8.19
C ILE A 209 -3.07 7.76 6.89
N GLU A 210 -2.45 8.37 5.88
CA GLU A 210 -3.11 8.61 4.58
C GLU A 210 -3.46 7.29 3.88
N ILE A 211 -2.51 6.35 3.83
CA ILE A 211 -2.73 5.01 3.26
C ILE A 211 -3.77 4.25 4.07
N TYR A 212 -3.69 4.30 5.40
CA TYR A 212 -4.64 3.61 6.27
C TYR A 212 -6.07 4.13 6.11
N ASN A 213 -6.24 5.46 6.10
CA ASN A 213 -7.56 6.09 5.95
C ASN A 213 -8.24 5.68 4.65
N ARG A 214 -7.46 5.54 3.57
CA ARG A 214 -7.97 5.17 2.25
C ARG A 214 -8.13 3.66 2.08
N PHE A 215 -7.21 2.86 2.62
CA PHE A 215 -7.11 1.41 2.41
C PHE A 215 -6.94 0.62 3.71
N PRO A 216 -7.85 0.72 4.70
CA PRO A 216 -7.60 0.22 6.06
C PRO A 216 -7.38 -1.30 6.09
N VAL A 217 -8.24 -2.06 5.41
CA VAL A 217 -8.20 -3.53 5.44
C VAL A 217 -6.96 -4.09 4.72
N ILE A 218 -6.53 -3.47 3.62
CA ILE A 218 -5.34 -3.90 2.86
C ILE A 218 -4.09 -3.56 3.67
N THR A 219 -4.04 -2.35 4.22
CA THR A 219 -2.93 -1.86 5.06
C THR A 219 -2.69 -2.79 6.23
N LEU A 220 -3.73 -3.10 7.01
CA LEU A 220 -3.59 -3.95 8.18
C LEU A 220 -3.15 -5.36 7.83
N ARG A 221 -3.78 -5.98 6.82
CA ARG A 221 -3.38 -7.31 6.35
C ARG A 221 -1.90 -7.34 5.96
N LYS A 222 -1.43 -6.29 5.28
CA LYS A 222 -0.06 -6.22 4.80
C LYS A 222 0.95 -5.98 5.92
N VAL A 223 0.68 -5.03 6.83
CA VAL A 223 1.54 -4.75 7.99
C VAL A 223 1.61 -5.99 8.88
N ILE A 224 0.48 -6.64 9.15
CA ILE A 224 0.42 -7.84 9.98
C ILE A 224 1.18 -9.01 9.35
N ALA A 225 1.03 -9.22 8.04
CA ALA A 225 1.78 -10.25 7.33
C ALA A 225 3.30 -10.03 7.44
N GLU A 226 3.75 -8.77 7.36
CA GLU A 226 5.17 -8.44 7.50
C GLU A 226 5.66 -8.60 8.96
N VAL A 227 4.84 -8.25 9.96
CA VAL A 227 5.14 -8.53 11.38
C VAL A 227 5.36 -10.03 11.61
N GLU A 228 4.49 -10.87 11.07
CA GLU A 228 4.60 -12.33 11.21
C GLU A 228 5.84 -12.85 10.49
N ALA A 229 6.09 -12.40 9.26
CA ALA A 229 7.29 -12.77 8.51
C ALA A 229 8.57 -12.42 9.29
N PHE A 230 8.65 -11.19 9.83
CA PHE A 230 9.77 -10.73 10.65
C PHE A 230 10.01 -11.60 11.88
N ASN A 231 8.95 -11.95 12.60
CA ASN A 231 9.07 -12.75 13.83
C ASN A 231 9.44 -14.22 13.57
N LEU A 232 9.19 -14.73 12.36
CA LEU A 232 9.61 -16.07 11.93
C LEU A 232 11.03 -16.09 11.32
N GLY A 233 11.74 -14.96 11.34
CA GLY A 233 13.09 -14.83 10.79
C GLY A 233 13.14 -14.59 9.28
N GLY A 234 11.99 -14.32 8.65
CA GLY A 234 11.90 -13.77 7.29
C GLY A 234 11.64 -12.26 7.31
N GLY A 235 11.32 -11.68 6.15
CA GLY A 235 10.86 -10.29 6.06
C GLY A 235 11.90 -9.22 6.47
N TYR A 236 11.42 -7.99 6.61
CA TYR A 236 12.21 -6.83 7.03
C TYR A 236 11.59 -6.15 8.24
N LYS A 237 12.43 -5.40 8.98
CA LYS A 237 11.96 -4.67 10.15
C LYS A 237 11.06 -3.53 9.69
N LEU A 238 9.80 -3.56 10.14
CA LEU A 238 8.85 -2.48 9.97
C LEU A 238 9.30 -1.21 10.70
N ALA A 239 9.04 -0.06 10.09
CA ALA A 239 9.19 1.22 10.77
C ALA A 239 8.15 1.39 11.89
N ASN A 240 8.46 2.21 12.89
CA ASN A 240 7.61 2.34 14.09
C ASN A 240 6.25 2.95 13.76
N SER A 241 6.21 3.90 12.82
CA SER A 241 4.96 4.53 12.35
C SER A 241 3.89 3.53 11.91
N TRP A 242 4.29 2.40 11.30
CA TRP A 242 3.37 1.32 10.89
C TRP A 242 2.84 0.49 12.08
N LEU A 243 3.59 0.44 13.19
CA LEU A 243 3.13 -0.19 14.42
C LEU A 243 2.24 0.75 15.23
N ASP A 244 2.51 2.05 15.18
CA ASP A 244 1.72 3.07 15.86
C ASP A 244 0.30 3.14 15.29
N ILE A 245 0.14 3.08 13.95
CA ILE A 245 -1.19 3.04 13.33
C ILE A 245 -1.98 1.79 13.75
N LEU A 246 -1.31 0.63 13.91
CA LEU A 246 -1.95 -0.57 14.43
C LEU A 246 -2.48 -0.31 15.84
N ALA A 247 -1.64 0.25 16.72
CA ALA A 247 -2.00 0.53 18.11
C ALA A 247 -3.13 1.58 18.28
N GLU A 248 -3.24 2.54 17.36
CA GLU A 248 -4.26 3.59 17.42
C GLU A 248 -5.62 3.13 16.86
N THR A 249 -5.62 2.29 15.84
CA THR A 249 -6.82 2.02 15.03
C THR A 249 -7.39 0.62 15.24
N SER A 250 -6.58 -0.31 15.76
CA SER A 250 -7.01 -1.69 15.91
C SER A 250 -7.99 -1.86 17.06
N THR A 251 -9.10 -2.54 16.76
CA THR A 251 -10.02 -3.03 17.79
C THR A 251 -9.77 -4.51 18.04
N VAL A 252 -10.17 -5.00 19.22
CA VAL A 252 -10.15 -6.44 19.55
C VAL A 252 -10.83 -7.27 18.46
N LYS A 253 -11.99 -6.81 17.97
CA LYS A 253 -12.74 -7.48 16.91
C LYS A 253 -11.94 -7.59 15.62
N MET A 254 -11.24 -6.53 15.23
CA MET A 254 -10.42 -6.49 14.02
C MET A 254 -9.19 -7.40 14.13
N MET A 255 -8.58 -7.47 15.32
CA MET A 255 -7.40 -8.31 15.55
C MET A 255 -7.72 -9.80 15.69
N SER A 256 -8.98 -10.16 15.91
CA SER A 256 -9.38 -11.54 16.22
C SER A 256 -8.94 -12.55 15.15
N GLU A 257 -9.15 -12.25 13.87
CA GLU A 257 -8.74 -13.10 12.74
C GLU A 257 -7.23 -13.34 12.73
N PHE A 258 -6.45 -12.30 13.00
CA PHE A 258 -4.99 -12.36 13.02
C PHE A 258 -4.44 -13.08 14.25
N ILE A 259 -5.06 -12.87 15.42
CA ILE A 259 -4.70 -13.58 16.65
C ILE A 259 -4.93 -15.08 16.47
N CYS A 260 -6.09 -15.49 15.94
CA CYS A 260 -6.43 -16.90 15.71
C CYS A 260 -5.46 -17.61 14.75
N THR A 261 -4.93 -16.89 13.76
CA THR A 261 -4.08 -17.44 12.69
C THR A 261 -2.59 -17.19 12.92
N SER A 262 -2.23 -16.65 14.08
CA SER A 262 -0.87 -16.28 14.39
C SER A 262 0.04 -17.50 14.48
N LYS A 263 1.26 -17.36 13.94
CA LYS A 263 2.25 -18.45 13.90
C LYS A 263 3.34 -18.30 14.94
N SER A 264 3.33 -17.22 15.73
CA SER A 264 4.39 -16.95 16.68
C SER A 264 3.92 -16.22 17.94
N THR A 265 4.46 -16.63 19.09
CA THR A 265 4.18 -15.93 20.36
C THR A 265 4.70 -14.49 20.38
N SER A 266 5.73 -14.18 19.58
CA SER A 266 6.20 -12.80 19.39
C SER A 266 5.17 -11.92 18.68
N ALA A 267 4.50 -12.43 17.65
CA ALA A 267 3.41 -11.72 16.99
C ALA A 267 2.18 -11.60 17.90
N LEU A 268 1.79 -12.68 18.60
CA LEU A 268 0.72 -12.64 19.61
C LEU A 268 0.99 -11.59 20.70
N SER A 269 2.23 -11.47 21.18
CA SER A 269 2.61 -10.44 22.14
C SER A 269 2.50 -9.03 21.56
N LEU A 270 2.79 -8.84 20.27
CA LEU A 270 2.59 -7.57 19.60
C LEU A 270 1.09 -7.24 19.51
N TYR A 271 0.26 -8.20 19.11
CA TYR A 271 -1.20 -8.01 19.07
C TYR A 271 -1.76 -7.66 20.43
N ALA A 272 -1.30 -8.33 21.50
CA ALA A 272 -1.69 -8.02 22.87
C ALA A 272 -1.34 -6.57 23.23
N SER A 273 -0.15 -6.10 22.84
CA SER A 273 0.26 -4.71 23.06
C SER A 273 -0.55 -3.70 22.23
N VAL A 274 -0.89 -4.04 20.99
CA VAL A 274 -1.71 -3.21 20.07
C VAL A 274 -3.11 -3.02 20.62
N ILE A 275 -3.75 -4.09 21.13
CA ILE A 275 -5.05 -3.99 21.81
C ILE A 275 -4.93 -3.49 23.26
N LYS A 276 -3.75 -2.98 23.67
CA LYS A 276 -3.47 -2.45 25.01
C LYS A 276 -3.81 -3.42 26.14
N TYR A 277 -3.59 -4.71 25.90
CA TYR A 277 -3.89 -5.81 26.82
C TYR A 277 -5.37 -5.85 27.25
N ASP A 278 -6.29 -5.48 26.35
CA ASP A 278 -7.72 -5.48 26.63
C ASP A 278 -8.26 -6.89 26.92
N LEU A 279 -8.67 -7.08 28.18
CA LEU A 279 -9.23 -8.31 28.70
C LEU A 279 -10.65 -8.61 28.18
N SER A 280 -11.28 -7.69 27.41
CA SER A 280 -12.58 -7.91 26.76
C SER A 280 -12.50 -8.92 25.59
N SER A 281 -11.28 -9.26 25.18
CA SER A 281 -10.99 -10.25 24.13
C SER A 281 -11.59 -11.63 24.42
N GLU A 282 -12.06 -12.29 23.36
CA GLU A 282 -12.56 -13.66 23.43
C GLU A 282 -11.42 -14.65 23.70
N VAL A 283 -11.57 -15.50 24.72
CA VAL A 283 -10.54 -16.49 25.10
C VAL A 283 -10.27 -17.52 24.02
N THR A 284 -11.31 -17.94 23.30
CA THR A 284 -11.25 -18.88 22.18
C THR A 284 -10.25 -18.43 21.12
N VAL A 285 -10.22 -17.13 20.82
CA VAL A 285 -9.32 -16.53 19.82
C VAL A 285 -7.86 -16.69 20.25
N TRP A 286 -7.55 -16.33 21.50
CA TRP A 286 -6.20 -16.46 22.05
C TRP A 286 -5.78 -17.92 22.24
N SER A 287 -6.71 -18.78 22.63
CA SER A 287 -6.48 -20.22 22.78
C SER A 287 -6.13 -20.87 21.45
N THR A 288 -6.85 -20.50 20.38
CA THR A 288 -6.59 -20.96 19.01
C THR A 288 -5.24 -20.43 18.50
N GLY A 289 -4.95 -19.14 18.68
CA GLY A 289 -3.66 -18.58 18.28
C GLY A 289 -2.46 -19.22 18.98
N LEU A 290 -2.55 -19.42 20.30
CA LEU A 290 -1.54 -20.19 21.07
C LEU A 290 -1.52 -21.68 20.68
N GLY A 291 -2.58 -22.16 20.02
CA GLY A 291 -2.74 -23.44 19.35
C GLY A 291 -1.59 -23.78 18.42
N ASP A 292 -1.36 -22.86 17.50
CA ASP A 292 -0.54 -23.05 16.32
C ASP A 292 0.76 -22.27 16.37
N ALA A 293 0.89 -21.34 17.34
CA ALA A 293 2.06 -20.48 17.47
C ALA A 293 3.31 -21.21 18.01
N ILE A 294 4.45 -20.90 17.40
CA ILE A 294 5.77 -21.28 17.90
C ILE A 294 6.15 -20.36 19.09
N ASP A 295 6.56 -20.94 20.21
CA ASP A 295 7.06 -20.18 21.37
C ASP A 295 8.47 -19.62 21.14
N ASN A 296 8.53 -18.49 20.46
CA ASN A 296 9.74 -17.71 20.17
C ASN A 296 9.86 -16.40 20.98
N LEU A 297 8.89 -16.06 21.83
CA LEU A 297 8.89 -14.82 22.60
C LEU A 297 9.89 -14.88 23.76
N ARG A 298 10.85 -13.96 23.79
CA ARG A 298 11.89 -13.88 24.84
C ARG A 298 12.04 -12.46 25.38
N GLY A 299 12.78 -12.33 26.48
CA GLY A 299 13.15 -11.04 27.08
C GLY A 299 11.99 -10.26 27.69
N ASN A 300 12.09 -8.93 27.64
CA ASN A 300 11.21 -8.02 28.40
C ASN A 300 9.74 -8.06 27.99
N LYS A 301 9.43 -8.50 26.77
CA LYS A 301 8.06 -8.63 26.26
C LYS A 301 7.34 -9.89 26.76
N ARG A 302 8.09 -10.93 27.15
CA ARG A 302 7.52 -12.21 27.62
C ARG A 302 6.66 -12.03 28.87
N LYS A 303 7.20 -11.36 29.89
CA LYS A 303 6.52 -11.20 31.18
C LYS A 303 5.15 -10.50 31.07
N PRO A 304 5.02 -9.31 30.45
CA PRO A 304 3.72 -8.66 30.25
C PRO A 304 2.73 -9.54 29.48
N PHE A 305 3.19 -10.23 28.44
CA PHE A 305 2.35 -11.13 27.65
C PHE A 305 1.80 -12.29 28.47
N LEU A 306 2.65 -12.98 29.24
CA LEU A 306 2.21 -14.10 30.09
C LEU A 306 1.23 -13.65 31.18
N ILE A 307 1.45 -12.47 31.79
CA ILE A 307 0.52 -11.90 32.76
C ILE A 307 -0.84 -11.64 32.11
N PHE A 308 -0.85 -11.05 30.91
CA PHE A 308 -2.08 -10.81 30.16
C PHE A 308 -2.82 -12.11 29.85
N ILE A 309 -2.12 -13.12 29.31
CA ILE A 309 -2.70 -14.43 28.97
C ILE A 309 -3.31 -15.09 30.22
N LEU A 310 -2.60 -15.09 31.34
CA LEU A 310 -3.11 -15.67 32.58
C LEU A 310 -4.31 -14.90 33.14
N THR A 311 -4.26 -13.57 33.11
CA THR A 311 -5.36 -12.71 33.58
C THR A 311 -6.61 -12.92 32.73
N LEU A 312 -6.44 -13.05 31.41
CA LEU A 312 -7.53 -13.33 30.48
C LEU A 312 -8.20 -14.68 30.77
N ALA A 313 -7.41 -15.71 31.10
CA ALA A 313 -7.91 -17.02 31.50
C ALA A 313 -8.69 -16.96 32.83
N LEU A 314 -8.14 -16.28 33.84
CA LEU A 314 -8.75 -16.12 35.16
C LEU A 314 -10.11 -15.39 35.12
N ARG A 315 -10.29 -14.47 34.16
CA ARG A 315 -11.53 -13.70 33.97
C ARG A 315 -12.67 -14.55 33.42
N ASN A 316 -12.42 -15.38 32.42
CA ASN A 316 -13.49 -16.02 31.62
C ASN A 316 -13.84 -17.45 32.08
N ARG A 317 -12.92 -18.16 32.75
CA ARG A 317 -13.19 -19.40 33.52
C ARG A 317 -13.98 -20.51 32.78
N ASN A 318 -13.82 -20.63 31.46
CA ASN A 318 -14.51 -21.63 30.64
C ASN A 318 -13.53 -22.70 30.11
N SER A 319 -14.02 -23.73 29.41
CA SER A 319 -13.16 -24.80 28.87
C SER A 319 -12.04 -24.31 27.95
N ASP A 320 -12.23 -23.18 27.28
CA ASP A 320 -11.28 -22.67 26.28
C ASP A 320 -10.04 -22.03 26.92
N CYS A 321 -10.05 -21.77 28.24
CA CYS A 321 -8.94 -21.15 28.95
C CYS A 321 -7.85 -22.14 29.41
N GLU A 322 -8.09 -23.45 29.29
CA GLU A 322 -7.13 -24.53 29.63
C GLU A 322 -5.74 -24.26 29.04
N ARG A 323 -5.69 -23.97 27.74
CA ARG A 323 -4.43 -23.73 27.03
C ARG A 323 -3.70 -22.46 27.48
N LEU A 324 -4.45 -21.41 27.82
CA LEU A 324 -3.87 -20.17 28.33
C LEU A 324 -3.24 -20.41 29.72
N PHE A 325 -3.90 -21.21 30.57
CA PHE A 325 -3.33 -21.63 31.84
C PHE A 325 -2.07 -22.46 31.67
N GLU A 326 -2.11 -23.49 30.81
CA GLU A 326 -0.95 -24.34 30.50
C GLU A 326 0.24 -23.52 29.99
N PHE A 327 -0.02 -22.48 29.20
CA PHE A 327 1.04 -21.63 28.63
C PHE A 327 1.67 -20.66 29.64
N ALA A 328 0.87 -20.05 30.54
CA ALA A 328 1.32 -18.92 31.34
C ALA A 328 1.53 -19.20 32.83
N PHE A 329 0.84 -20.19 33.42
CA PHE A 329 0.75 -20.32 34.88
C PHE A 329 2.11 -20.49 35.56
N GLU A 330 2.91 -21.47 35.15
CA GLU A 330 4.16 -21.82 35.82
C GLU A 330 5.13 -20.63 35.88
N GLU A 331 5.30 -19.91 34.77
CA GLU A 331 6.20 -18.76 34.71
C GLU A 331 5.69 -17.57 35.54
N VAL A 332 4.39 -17.24 35.45
CA VAL A 332 3.82 -16.15 36.25
C VAL A 332 3.87 -16.48 37.75
N TYR A 333 3.69 -17.76 38.12
CA TYR A 333 3.91 -18.21 39.49
C TYR A 333 5.34 -17.96 39.96
N GLN A 334 6.36 -18.27 39.13
CA GLN A 334 7.75 -17.95 39.49
C GLN A 334 7.96 -16.44 39.64
N TYR A 335 7.37 -15.61 38.76
CA TYR A 335 7.46 -14.16 38.87
C TYR A 335 6.87 -13.64 40.20
N LEU A 336 5.76 -14.21 40.66
CA LEU A 336 5.19 -13.90 41.98
C LEU A 336 6.10 -14.39 43.11
N LYS A 337 6.60 -15.61 43.03
CA LYS A 337 7.45 -16.25 44.05
C LYS A 337 8.73 -15.46 44.31
N TYR A 338 9.31 -14.89 43.26
CA TYR A 338 10.54 -14.09 43.32
C TYR A 338 10.29 -12.58 43.31
N SER A 339 9.05 -12.13 43.53
CA SER A 339 8.69 -10.69 43.60
C SER A 339 9.13 -9.88 42.37
N GLN A 340 9.02 -10.45 41.18
CA GLN A 340 9.43 -9.84 39.90
C GLN A 340 8.30 -9.07 39.20
N LEU A 341 7.10 -9.08 39.77
CA LEU A 341 5.95 -8.31 39.30
C LEU A 341 5.90 -6.95 40.00
N THR A 342 5.49 -5.92 39.25
CA THR A 342 5.14 -4.64 39.88
C THR A 342 3.87 -4.80 40.71
N TRP A 343 3.63 -3.85 41.62
CA TRP A 343 2.43 -3.86 42.45
C TRP A 343 1.15 -3.81 41.60
N GLU A 344 1.12 -2.98 40.57
CA GLU A 344 0.01 -2.90 39.60
C GLU A 344 -0.23 -4.21 38.85
N GLN A 345 0.83 -4.86 38.34
CA GLN A 345 0.72 -6.14 37.65
C GLN A 345 0.17 -7.23 38.57
N LYS A 346 0.65 -7.24 39.80
CA LYS A 346 0.23 -8.17 40.84
C LYS A 346 -1.25 -7.96 41.19
N ASP A 347 -1.67 -6.72 41.40
CA ASP A 347 -3.05 -6.39 41.78
C ASP A 347 -4.04 -6.71 40.67
N ASN A 348 -3.71 -6.35 39.41
CA ASN A 348 -4.53 -6.68 38.26
C ASN A 348 -4.71 -8.21 38.09
N LEU A 349 -3.63 -8.98 38.29
CA LEU A 349 -3.68 -10.44 38.24
C LEU A 349 -4.51 -11.01 39.40
N LEU A 350 -4.27 -10.54 40.63
CA LEU A 350 -4.87 -11.10 41.84
C LEU A 350 -6.33 -10.65 42.06
N TYR A 351 -6.80 -9.64 41.33
CA TYR A 351 -8.20 -9.20 41.35
C TYR A 351 -9.17 -10.34 40.95
N TYR A 352 -8.75 -11.24 40.05
CA TYR A 352 -9.59 -12.32 39.53
C TYR A 352 -9.51 -13.63 40.32
N VAL A 353 -8.66 -13.70 41.35
CA VAL A 353 -8.54 -14.87 42.23
C VAL A 353 -9.15 -14.58 43.61
N PRO A 354 -9.73 -15.59 44.30
CA PRO A 354 -10.35 -15.38 45.60
C PRO A 354 -9.34 -14.83 46.63
N ALA A 355 -9.83 -13.94 47.49
CA ALA A 355 -9.11 -13.59 48.72
C ALA A 355 -9.05 -14.81 49.64
N LEU A 356 -7.93 -14.94 50.37
CA LEU A 356 -7.78 -15.96 51.41
C LEU A 356 -8.13 -15.34 52.77
N SER A 357 -8.73 -16.12 53.65
CA SER A 357 -9.09 -15.64 54.99
C SER A 357 -7.87 -15.57 55.92
N GLY A 358 -7.83 -14.52 56.75
CA GLY A 358 -6.88 -14.40 57.86
C GLY A 358 -5.44 -14.13 57.43
N ILE A 359 -4.48 -14.79 58.09
CA ILE A 359 -3.05 -14.51 57.93
C ILE A 359 -2.47 -14.93 56.57
N PHE A 360 -3.24 -15.50 55.64
CA PHE A 360 -2.72 -15.97 54.34
C PHE A 360 -3.00 -14.99 53.18
N GLU A 361 -3.68 -13.88 53.44
CA GLU A 361 -4.05 -12.90 52.40
C GLU A 361 -2.82 -12.28 51.70
N TRP A 362 -1.68 -12.20 52.40
CA TRP A 362 -0.42 -11.70 51.85
C TRP A 362 0.27 -12.69 50.89
N ASP A 363 0.00 -14.00 50.99
CA ASP A 363 0.64 -15.02 50.14
C ASP A 363 0.00 -15.06 48.76
N SER A 364 0.58 -14.28 47.86
CA SER A 364 0.14 -14.12 46.48
C SER A 364 0.30 -15.39 45.64
N CYS A 365 1.31 -16.20 45.96
CA CYS A 365 1.55 -17.48 45.30
C CYS A 365 0.47 -18.49 45.68
N LEU A 366 0.12 -18.55 46.97
CA LEU A 366 -0.97 -19.40 47.46
C LEU A 366 -2.33 -18.93 46.94
N ARG A 367 -2.58 -17.62 46.87
CA ARG A 367 -3.79 -17.05 46.25
C ARG A 367 -3.95 -17.48 44.81
N LEU A 368 -2.88 -17.36 44.00
CA LEU A 368 -2.91 -17.77 42.60
C LEU A 368 -3.17 -19.29 42.47
N CYS A 369 -2.46 -20.12 43.24
CA CYS A 369 -2.66 -21.57 43.22
C CYS A 369 -4.11 -21.96 43.59
N ASN A 370 -4.65 -21.38 44.66
CA ASN A 370 -6.03 -21.62 45.07
C ASN A 370 -7.03 -21.18 43.99
N GLY A 371 -6.83 -20.02 43.39
CA GLY A 371 -7.68 -19.53 42.31
C GLY A 371 -7.73 -20.47 41.12
N ILE A 372 -6.57 -20.96 40.66
CA ILE A 372 -6.49 -21.87 39.52
C ILE A 372 -7.11 -23.22 39.85
N VAL A 373 -6.76 -23.83 40.99
CA VAL A 373 -7.34 -25.11 41.40
C VAL A 373 -8.86 -25.03 41.48
N ARG A 374 -9.37 -23.96 42.08
CA ARG A 374 -10.80 -23.70 42.18
C ARG A 374 -11.45 -23.57 40.80
N ILE A 375 -10.85 -22.83 39.87
CA ILE A 375 -11.35 -22.68 38.51
C ILE A 375 -11.42 -24.03 37.78
N TYR A 376 -10.39 -24.88 37.91
CA TYR A 376 -10.38 -26.20 37.29
C TYR A 376 -11.47 -27.12 37.84
N ILE A 377 -11.65 -27.13 39.16
CA ILE A 377 -12.64 -27.98 39.82
C ILE A 377 -14.08 -27.46 39.58
N GLU A 378 -14.33 -26.18 39.83
CA GLU A 378 -15.68 -25.61 39.79
C GLU A 378 -16.23 -25.52 38.36
N ASN A 379 -15.36 -25.32 37.35
CA ASN A 379 -15.79 -25.23 35.94
C ASN A 379 -15.57 -26.53 35.16
N GLY A 380 -15.16 -27.62 35.83
CA GLY A 380 -15.00 -28.93 35.20
C GLY A 380 -13.97 -28.96 34.07
N LEU A 381 -12.86 -28.23 34.22
CA LEU A 381 -11.76 -28.25 33.24
C LEU A 381 -11.04 -29.61 33.26
N LYS A 382 -10.49 -30.03 32.13
CA LYS A 382 -9.93 -31.38 31.94
C LYS A 382 -8.77 -31.68 32.89
N SER A 383 -8.80 -32.85 33.51
CA SER A 383 -7.74 -33.36 34.39
C SER A 383 -6.38 -33.42 33.69
N ASP A 384 -6.37 -33.79 32.40
CA ASP A 384 -5.15 -33.82 31.60
C ASP A 384 -4.55 -32.43 31.36
N SER A 385 -5.38 -31.39 31.26
CA SER A 385 -4.90 -30.02 31.19
C SER A 385 -4.29 -29.58 32.51
N PHE A 386 -4.91 -29.96 33.63
CA PHE A 386 -4.39 -29.69 34.97
C PHE A 386 -2.99 -30.30 35.19
N LYS A 387 -2.73 -31.51 34.69
CA LYS A 387 -1.40 -32.15 34.72
C LYS A 387 -0.33 -31.34 33.99
N ARG A 388 -0.72 -30.58 32.96
CA ARG A 388 0.20 -29.80 32.10
C ARG A 388 0.47 -28.38 32.60
N LEU A 389 -0.21 -27.95 33.67
CA LEU A 389 -0.02 -26.61 34.27
C LEU A 389 1.44 -26.31 34.65
N THR A 390 2.19 -27.31 35.10
CA THR A 390 3.56 -27.12 35.60
C THR A 390 4.37 -28.40 35.46
N LYS A 391 5.66 -28.25 35.15
CA LYS A 391 6.63 -29.36 35.14
C LYS A 391 7.34 -29.50 36.50
N GLU A 392 7.26 -28.49 37.37
CA GLU A 392 7.84 -28.51 38.71
C GLU A 392 7.03 -29.42 39.67
N LYS A 393 7.62 -30.55 40.05
CA LYS A 393 6.99 -31.54 40.96
C LYS A 393 6.49 -30.93 42.27
N CYS A 394 7.24 -30.00 42.85
CA CYS A 394 6.88 -29.33 44.11
C CYS A 394 5.63 -28.44 43.93
N LEU A 395 5.56 -27.69 42.83
CA LEU A 395 4.39 -26.86 42.51
C LEU A 395 3.17 -27.75 42.23
N PHE A 396 3.34 -28.82 41.45
CA PHE A 396 2.26 -29.76 41.17
C PHE A 396 1.71 -30.42 42.44
N SER A 397 2.58 -30.90 43.33
CA SER A 397 2.18 -31.45 44.63
C SER A 397 1.41 -30.43 45.48
N LYS A 398 1.81 -29.16 45.46
CA LYS A 398 1.08 -28.08 46.12
C LYS A 398 -0.33 -27.90 45.54
N LEU A 399 -0.49 -27.95 44.22
CA LEU A 399 -1.80 -27.89 43.56
C LEU A 399 -2.70 -29.07 43.96
N LEU A 400 -2.16 -30.30 44.00
CA LEU A 400 -2.88 -31.48 44.46
C LEU A 400 -3.32 -31.39 45.92
N ASN A 401 -2.45 -30.88 46.81
CA ASN A 401 -2.80 -30.68 48.21
C ASN A 401 -3.93 -29.66 48.38
N ILE A 402 -3.94 -28.60 47.58
CA ILE A 402 -5.03 -27.62 47.56
C ILE A 402 -6.32 -28.27 47.08
N ALA A 403 -6.28 -29.01 45.96
CA ALA A 403 -7.44 -29.70 45.42
C ALA A 403 -8.02 -30.73 46.40
N GLY A 404 -7.16 -31.49 47.10
CA GLY A 404 -7.56 -32.53 48.05
C GLY A 404 -8.23 -32.02 49.33
N GLY A 405 -8.25 -30.70 49.54
CA GLY A 405 -8.91 -30.03 50.65
C GLY A 405 -10.44 -30.12 50.63
N THR A 406 -11.05 -30.53 49.50
CA THR A 406 -12.50 -30.66 49.34
C THR A 406 -12.89 -32.03 48.79
N GLU A 407 -14.13 -32.48 49.03
CA GLU A 407 -14.64 -33.75 48.49
C GLU A 407 -14.64 -33.76 46.96
N ILE A 408 -15.16 -32.69 46.33
CA ILE A 408 -15.18 -32.53 44.87
C ILE A 408 -13.76 -32.56 44.30
N GLY A 409 -12.81 -31.86 44.94
CA GLY A 409 -11.42 -31.86 44.51
C GLY A 409 -10.71 -33.21 44.68
N ARG A 410 -11.07 -34.05 45.67
CA ARG A 410 -10.58 -35.44 45.75
C ARG A 410 -11.10 -36.28 44.59
N SER A 411 -12.37 -36.14 44.23
CA SER A 411 -12.93 -36.81 43.04
C SER A 411 -12.21 -36.35 41.76
N TYR A 412 -11.91 -35.06 41.66
CA TYR A 412 -11.14 -34.50 40.55
C TYR A 412 -9.73 -35.09 40.48
N ILE A 413 -9.02 -35.21 41.62
CA ILE A 413 -7.70 -35.83 41.69
C ILE A 413 -7.73 -37.30 41.27
N ASN A 414 -8.78 -38.05 41.62
CA ASN A 414 -8.89 -39.44 41.18
C ASN A 414 -8.93 -39.53 39.65
N SER A 415 -9.67 -38.63 38.98
CA SER A 415 -9.70 -38.53 37.51
C SER A 415 -8.38 -38.05 36.85
N ILE A 416 -7.40 -37.63 37.64
CA ILE A 416 -6.03 -37.36 37.19
C ILE A 416 -5.21 -38.66 37.21
N ASN A 417 -5.48 -39.59 38.12
CA ASN A 417 -4.69 -40.81 38.27
C ASN A 417 -5.19 -41.99 37.42
N ASP A 418 -6.45 -41.92 36.99
CA ASP A 418 -7.02 -42.75 35.92
C ASP A 418 -6.49 -42.29 34.55
#